data_AF-A0A1X7GRR2-F1
#
_entry.id   AF-A0A1X7GRR2-F1
#
_cell.length_a   1.000
_cell.length_b   1.000
_cell.length_c   1.000
_cell.angle_alpha   90.00
_cell.angle_beta   90.00
_cell.angle_gamma   90.00
#
_symmetry.space_group_name_H-M   'P 1'
#
loop_
_entity.id
_entity.type
_entity.pdbx_description
1 polymer ?
#
loop_
_entity_poly.entity_id
_entity_poly.type
_entity_poly.pdbx_seq_one_letter_code
_entity_poly.pdbx_strand_id
1 'polypeptide(L)'
;MSDVSGTSHEGAAGERQAPSPLAARLLPYGFARNGQILVAHQRPEGIEVWISERTNGAALAEVARNFGALTAVRLPADELAQAINQAYERNDGSAAQVVGEVEGEVDLSRLMQDIPEVEDLLESEDDAP
;
A
#
# COMPACT_ATOMS: atom_id res chain seq x y z
N MET A 1 31.68 -31.74 13.32
CA MET A 1 31.27 -30.91 12.17
C MET A 1 29.80 -30.63 12.39
N SER A 2 29.49 -29.44 12.92
CA SER A 2 28.12 -29.01 13.16
C SER A 2 27.61 -28.36 11.88
N ASP A 3 26.66 -29.02 11.21
CA ASP A 3 26.02 -28.48 10.02
C ASP A 3 24.89 -27.53 10.45
N VAL A 4 25.02 -26.26 10.09
CA VAL A 4 24.00 -25.23 10.25
C VAL A 4 23.17 -25.25 8.96
N SER A 5 22.12 -26.07 8.94
CA SER A 5 21.14 -26.02 7.86
C SER A 5 20.14 -24.92 8.18
N GLY A 6 20.31 -23.80 7.47
CA GLY A 6 19.46 -22.62 7.55
C GLY A 6 17.99 -22.99 7.38
N THR A 7 17.18 -22.50 8.30
CA THR A 7 15.73 -22.56 8.23
C THR A 7 15.28 -21.70 7.05
N SER A 8 15.06 -22.31 5.89
CA SER A 8 14.27 -21.72 4.82
C SER A 8 12.87 -21.47 5.37
N HIS A 9 12.56 -20.22 5.69
CA HIS A 9 11.17 -19.79 5.83
C HIS A 9 10.57 -19.73 4.41
N GLU A 10 10.29 -20.90 3.83
CA GLU A 10 9.27 -21.02 2.79
C GLU A 10 7.94 -20.79 3.49
N GLY A 11 7.60 -19.52 3.66
CA GLY A 11 6.25 -19.11 4.01
C GLY A 11 5.32 -19.58 2.91
N ALA A 12 4.37 -20.44 3.29
CA ALA A 12 3.31 -20.94 2.44
C ALA A 12 2.72 -19.81 1.59
N ALA A 13 2.80 -19.94 0.27
CA ALA A 13 2.09 -19.09 -0.66
C ALA A 13 0.58 -19.42 -0.56
N GLY A 14 -0.08 -18.94 0.49
CA GLY A 14 -1.50 -18.62 0.36
C GLY A 14 -1.65 -17.69 -0.83
N GLU A 15 -2.66 -17.89 -1.68
CA GLU A 15 -2.87 -17.14 -2.92
C GLU A 15 -2.51 -15.65 -2.74
N ARG A 16 -1.30 -15.28 -3.18
CA ARG A 16 -0.83 -13.89 -3.09
C ARG A 16 -1.74 -13.08 -4.00
N GLN A 17 -2.50 -12.16 -3.42
CA GLN A 17 -3.39 -11.30 -4.17
C GLN A 17 -2.57 -10.49 -5.20
N ALA A 18 -3.13 -10.33 -6.40
CA ALA A 18 -2.52 -9.51 -7.43
C ALA A 18 -2.31 -8.07 -6.92
N PRO A 19 -1.22 -7.39 -7.31
CA PRO A 19 -0.94 -6.06 -6.81
C PRO A 19 -2.03 -5.07 -7.24
N SER A 20 -2.40 -4.17 -6.33
CA SER A 20 -3.34 -3.08 -6.63
C SER A 20 -2.73 -2.11 -7.64
N PRO A 21 -3.39 -1.82 -8.78
CA PRO A 21 -2.92 -0.82 -9.74
C PRO A 21 -2.88 0.59 -9.15
N LEU A 22 -3.76 0.91 -8.19
CA LEU A 22 -3.72 2.20 -7.49
C LEU A 22 -2.52 2.31 -6.56
N ALA A 23 -2.21 1.26 -5.80
CA ALA A 23 -1.03 1.23 -4.94
C ALA A 23 0.27 1.31 -5.75
N ALA A 24 0.35 0.60 -6.88
CA ALA A 24 1.51 0.64 -7.76
C ALA A 24 1.83 2.07 -8.25
N ARG A 25 0.79 2.89 -8.52
CA ARG A 25 0.93 4.28 -8.98
C ARG A 25 1.52 5.23 -7.95
N LEU A 26 1.69 4.82 -6.70
CA LEU A 26 2.42 5.59 -5.69
C LEU A 26 3.92 5.75 -6.06
N LEU A 27 4.45 4.87 -6.92
CA LEU A 27 5.78 5.00 -7.49
C LEU A 27 5.72 5.25 -8.99
N PRO A 28 6.57 6.13 -9.55
CA PRO A 28 6.75 6.23 -11.00
C PRO A 28 7.26 4.90 -11.57
N TYR A 29 6.75 4.49 -12.74
CA TYR A 29 7.14 3.22 -13.39
C TYR A 29 8.67 3.08 -13.54
N GLY A 30 9.35 4.14 -13.98
CA GLY A 30 10.80 4.13 -14.14
C GLY A 30 11.56 3.85 -12.83
N PHE A 31 11.05 4.38 -11.71
CA PHE A 31 11.59 4.11 -10.39
C PHE A 31 11.34 2.66 -9.96
N ALA A 32 10.10 2.17 -10.11
CA ALA A 32 9.72 0.79 -9.79
C ALA A 32 10.56 -0.23 -10.59
N ARG A 33 10.67 -0.02 -11.90
CA ARG A 33 11.43 -0.88 -12.81
C ARG A 33 12.93 -0.88 -12.50
N ASN A 34 13.55 0.31 -12.39
CA ASN A 34 14.99 0.41 -12.17
C ASN A 34 15.40 0.03 -10.74
N GLY A 35 14.53 0.31 -9.77
CA GLY A 35 14.70 -0.05 -8.37
C GLY A 35 14.37 -1.50 -8.05
N GLN A 36 13.72 -2.21 -8.99
CA GLN A 36 13.17 -3.56 -8.78
C GLN A 36 12.34 -3.61 -7.49
N ILE A 37 11.33 -2.74 -7.40
CA ILE A 37 10.45 -2.60 -6.25
C ILE A 37 9.04 -2.24 -6.73
N LEU A 38 8.03 -2.85 -6.12
CA LEU A 38 6.62 -2.60 -6.41
C LEU A 38 5.88 -2.33 -5.11
N VAL A 39 5.09 -1.26 -5.03
CA VAL A 39 4.09 -1.12 -3.97
C VAL A 39 2.88 -1.93 -4.39
N ALA A 40 2.66 -3.07 -3.71
CA ALA A 40 1.62 -4.01 -4.09
C ALA A 40 0.28 -3.66 -3.45
N HIS A 41 0.29 -3.24 -2.18
CA HIS A 41 -0.90 -2.90 -1.41
C HIS A 41 -0.62 -1.75 -0.46
N GLN A 42 -1.63 -0.92 -0.21
CA GLN A 42 -1.68 -0.09 1.00
C GLN A 42 -2.38 -0.91 2.09
N ARG A 43 -1.99 -0.71 3.34
CA ARG A 43 -2.55 -1.36 4.53
C ARG A 43 -2.74 -0.28 5.60
N PRO A 44 -3.56 -0.50 6.64
CA PRO A 44 -3.69 0.46 7.74
C PRO A 44 -2.35 0.72 8.47
N GLU A 45 -1.49 -0.30 8.58
CA GLU A 45 -0.20 -0.24 9.26
C GLU A 45 0.97 0.25 8.39
N GLY A 46 0.76 0.47 7.08
CA GLY A 46 1.83 0.87 6.17
C GLY A 46 1.61 0.39 4.74
N ILE A 47 2.69 0.09 4.04
CA ILE A 47 2.61 -0.44 2.66
C ILE A 47 3.23 -1.82 2.55
N GLU A 48 2.62 -2.67 1.73
CA GLU A 48 3.22 -3.93 1.30
C GLU A 48 4.06 -3.66 0.04
N VAL A 49 5.34 -4.00 0.10
CA VAL A 49 6.27 -3.85 -1.02
C VAL A 49 6.79 -5.19 -1.47
N TRP A 50 6.74 -5.44 -2.78
CA TRP A 50 7.36 -6.60 -3.39
C TRP A 50 8.76 -6.22 -3.86
N ILE A 51 9.73 -7.04 -3.47
CA ILE A 51 11.16 -6.85 -3.72
C ILE A 51 11.77 -8.16 -4.25
N SER A 52 12.97 -8.09 -4.79
CA SER A 52 13.74 -9.25 -5.24
C SER A 52 15.18 -9.20 -4.73
N GLU A 53 15.97 -10.19 -5.08
CA GLU A 53 17.41 -10.18 -4.89
C GLU A 53 18.12 -9.05 -5.66
N ARG A 54 17.45 -8.45 -6.66
CA ARG A 54 17.96 -7.33 -7.47
C ARG A 54 17.48 -5.96 -6.99
N THR A 55 16.66 -5.89 -5.93
CA THR A 55 16.18 -4.62 -5.39
C THR A 55 17.34 -3.75 -4.92
N ASN A 56 17.36 -2.51 -5.40
CA ASN A 56 18.35 -1.53 -4.98
C ASN A 56 18.07 -1.09 -3.55
N GLY A 57 19.06 -1.19 -2.65
CA GLY A 57 18.93 -0.75 -1.27
C GLY A 57 18.58 0.74 -1.12
N ALA A 58 19.05 1.60 -2.03
CA ALA A 58 18.68 3.01 -2.07
C ALA A 58 17.20 3.20 -2.47
N ALA A 59 16.68 2.38 -3.38
CA ALA A 59 15.27 2.43 -3.75
C ALA A 59 14.38 2.01 -2.57
N LEU A 60 14.74 0.95 -1.86
CA LEU A 60 14.03 0.53 -0.66
C LEU A 60 14.07 1.59 0.45
N ALA A 61 15.22 2.23 0.66
CA ALA A 61 15.37 3.30 1.64
C ALA A 61 14.50 4.52 1.31
N GLU A 62 14.44 4.93 0.04
CA GLU A 62 13.57 6.03 -0.39
C GLU A 62 12.08 5.71 -0.21
N VAL A 63 11.68 4.46 -0.48
CA VAL A 63 10.31 4.01 -0.23
C VAL A 63 9.99 4.03 1.27
N ALA A 64 10.88 3.50 2.11
CA ALA A 64 10.72 3.57 3.58
C ALA A 64 10.64 5.02 4.09
N ARG A 65 11.46 5.92 3.54
CA ARG A 65 11.48 7.35 3.92
C ARG A 65 10.16 8.06 3.59
N ASN A 66 9.53 7.71 2.47
CA ASN A 66 8.33 8.38 1.99
C ASN A 66 7.03 7.81 2.57
N PHE A 67 6.98 6.51 2.85
CA PHE A 67 5.76 5.82 3.26
C PHE A 67 5.81 5.25 4.69
N GLY A 68 6.97 5.32 5.35
CA GLY A 68 7.14 4.86 6.73
C GLY A 68 7.22 3.35 6.83
N ALA A 69 6.35 2.75 7.64
CA ALA A 69 6.33 1.32 7.88
C ALA A 69 6.03 0.55 6.58
N LEU A 70 6.82 -0.50 6.34
CA LEU A 70 6.64 -1.37 5.18
C LEU A 70 6.75 -2.84 5.57
N THR A 71 5.97 -3.66 4.87
CA THR A 71 6.06 -5.11 4.90
C THR A 71 6.63 -5.58 3.58
N ALA A 72 7.83 -6.15 3.60
CA ALA A 72 8.52 -6.60 2.39
C ALA A 72 8.22 -8.06 2.07
N VAL A 73 7.75 -8.33 0.86
CA VAL A 73 7.58 -9.67 0.29
C VAL A 73 8.66 -9.89 -0.76
N ARG A 74 9.47 -10.95 -0.61
CA ARG A 74 10.54 -11.28 -1.55
C ARG A 74 10.04 -12.22 -2.63
N LEU A 75 10.25 -11.84 -3.88
CA LEU A 75 9.95 -12.60 -5.09
C LEU A 75 11.22 -12.83 -5.90
N PRO A 76 11.26 -13.87 -6.76
CA PRO A 76 12.25 -13.95 -7.83
C PRO A 76 12.20 -12.70 -8.71
N ALA A 77 13.35 -12.19 -9.14
CA ALA A 77 13.39 -10.96 -9.93
C ALA A 77 12.54 -10.99 -11.21
N ASP A 78 12.45 -12.15 -11.88
CA ASP A 78 11.67 -12.27 -13.10
C ASP A 78 10.15 -12.21 -12.82
N GLU A 79 9.70 -12.80 -11.71
CA GLU A 79 8.30 -12.67 -11.25
C GLU A 79 7.97 -11.22 -10.89
N LEU A 80 8.87 -10.54 -10.17
CA LEU A 80 8.68 -9.14 -9.82
C LEU A 80 8.64 -8.24 -11.05
N ALA A 81 9.52 -8.45 -12.03
CA ALA A 81 9.52 -7.69 -13.27
C ALA A 81 8.22 -7.86 -14.05
N GLN A 82 7.67 -9.09 -14.09
CA GLN A 82 6.36 -9.35 -14.68
C GLN A 82 5.23 -8.65 -13.92
N ALA A 83 5.24 -8.71 -12.59
CA ALA A 83 4.24 -8.03 -11.75
C ALA A 83 4.29 -6.50 -11.93
N ILE A 84 5.49 -5.91 -12.01
CA ILE A 84 5.68 -4.49 -12.31
C ILE A 84 5.09 -4.15 -13.68
N ASN A 85 5.34 -4.93 -14.72
CA ASN A 85 4.78 -4.61 -16.04
C ASN A 85 3.25 -4.69 -16.01
N GLN A 86 2.68 -5.77 -15.47
CA GLN A 86 1.23 -5.97 -15.38
C GLN A 86 0.51 -4.87 -14.58
N ALA A 87 1.09 -4.44 -13.46
CA ALA A 87 0.52 -3.39 -12.61
C ALA A 87 0.41 -2.03 -13.32
N TYR A 88 1.29 -1.77 -14.29
CA TYR A 88 1.35 -0.50 -15.03
C TYR A 88 0.79 -0.57 -16.46
N GLU A 89 0.48 -1.76 -16.99
CA GLU A 89 -0.11 -1.95 -18.33
C GLU A 89 -1.53 -1.36 -18.47
N ARG A 90 -2.30 -1.21 -17.38
CA ARG A 90 -3.64 -0.60 -17.40
C ARG A 90 -3.58 0.94 -17.42
N ASN A 91 -2.91 1.52 -18.40
CA ASN A 91 -2.71 2.96 -18.52
C ASN A 91 -3.29 3.60 -19.80
N ASP A 92 -4.26 2.96 -20.46
CA ASP A 92 -4.86 3.56 -21.68
C ASP A 92 -6.40 3.55 -21.70
N GLY A 93 -7.06 3.55 -20.54
CA GLY A 93 -8.51 3.39 -20.54
C GLY A 93 -9.23 3.81 -19.27
N SER A 94 -9.64 5.07 -19.27
CA SER A 94 -10.85 5.56 -18.59
C SER A 94 -10.79 5.77 -17.07
N ALA A 95 -10.94 7.04 -16.70
CA ALA A 95 -11.34 7.49 -15.36
C ALA A 95 -12.62 6.81 -14.83
N ALA A 96 -13.36 6.06 -15.66
CA ALA A 96 -14.54 5.30 -15.28
C ALA A 96 -14.28 4.02 -14.46
N GLN A 97 -13.04 3.49 -14.42
CA GLN A 97 -12.72 2.33 -13.56
C GLN A 97 -12.28 2.72 -12.13
N VAL A 98 -12.13 4.00 -11.84
CA VAL A 98 -11.69 4.50 -10.51
C VAL A 98 -12.78 4.35 -9.44
N VAL A 99 -14.03 4.07 -9.82
CA VAL A 99 -15.17 3.91 -8.90
C VAL A 99 -15.25 2.49 -8.30
N GLY A 100 -14.56 1.50 -8.87
CA GLY A 100 -14.70 0.08 -8.46
C GLY A 100 -13.71 -0.44 -7.42
N GLU A 101 -12.69 0.33 -7.02
CA GLU A 101 -11.68 -0.11 -6.04
C GLU A 101 -11.80 0.63 -4.69
N VAL A 102 -12.94 1.28 -4.42
CA VAL A 102 -13.24 1.93 -3.11
C VAL A 102 -13.97 0.98 -2.14
N GLU A 103 -14.35 -0.23 -2.57
CA GLU A 103 -15.12 -1.15 -1.72
C GLU A 103 -14.28 -1.94 -0.69
N GLY A 104 -12.96 -1.71 -0.62
CA GLY A 104 -12.05 -2.54 0.18
C GLY A 104 -11.54 -1.97 1.51
N GLU A 105 -11.42 -0.65 1.70
CA GLU A 105 -10.61 -0.15 2.83
C GLU A 105 -10.96 1.25 3.36
N VAL A 106 -12.17 1.73 3.09
CA VAL A 106 -12.74 2.82 3.89
C VAL A 106 -14.03 2.30 4.52
N ASP A 107 -13.89 1.73 5.70
CA ASP A 107 -15.02 1.52 6.60
C ASP A 107 -15.51 2.92 7.05
N LEU A 108 -16.27 3.59 6.19
CA LEU A 108 -16.85 4.92 6.40
C LEU A 108 -17.76 4.95 7.65
N SER A 109 -18.20 3.76 8.07
CA SER A 109 -18.75 3.38 9.38
C SER A 109 -17.98 3.97 10.57
N ARG A 110 -16.65 4.02 10.47
CA ARG A 110 -15.76 4.47 11.55
C ARG A 110 -15.54 5.98 11.57
N LEU A 111 -15.82 6.68 10.47
CA LEU A 111 -15.73 8.15 10.41
C LEU A 111 -16.96 8.83 11.05
N MET A 112 -18.01 8.07 11.39
CA MET A 112 -19.19 8.58 12.10
C MET A 112 -19.10 8.47 13.64
N GLN A 113 -18.03 7.93 14.21
CA GLN A 113 -17.94 7.68 15.67
C GLN A 113 -17.12 8.70 16.48
N ASP A 114 -16.80 9.88 15.94
CA ASP A 114 -16.17 10.94 16.74
C ASP A 114 -16.59 12.35 16.27
N ILE A 115 -17.89 12.55 16.06
CA ILE A 115 -18.46 13.90 16.15
C ILE A 115 -18.71 14.12 17.64
N PRO A 116 -17.86 14.89 18.35
CA PRO A 116 -18.18 15.26 19.73
C PRO A 116 -19.55 15.94 19.75
N GLU A 117 -20.41 15.53 20.69
CA GLU A 117 -21.63 16.28 21.01
C GLU A 117 -21.20 17.74 21.22
N VAL A 118 -21.68 18.63 20.36
CA VAL A 118 -21.67 20.06 20.66
C VAL A 118 -22.61 20.18 21.84
N GLU A 119 -22.06 20.11 23.06
CA GLU A 119 -22.76 20.49 24.27
C GLU A 119 -23.18 21.95 24.07
N ASP A 120 -24.48 22.13 23.88
CA ASP A 120 -25.14 23.42 23.93
C ASP A 120 -24.74 24.11 25.23
N LEU A 121 -23.91 25.14 25.11
CA LEU A 121 -23.58 26.05 26.20
C LEU A 121 -23.81 27.47 25.71
N LEU A 122 -25.07 27.89 25.75
CA LEU A 122 -25.57 29.06 26.51
C LEU A 122 -26.87 29.59 25.88
N GLU A 123 -28.00 28.97 26.23
CA GLU A 123 -29.19 29.78 26.52
C GLU A 123 -28.87 30.62 27.78
N SER A 124 -28.69 31.92 27.59
CA SER A 124 -28.96 32.96 28.59
C SER A 124 -29.14 34.25 27.78
N GLU A 125 -30.35 34.50 27.30
CA GLU A 125 -31.35 35.37 27.94
C GLU A 125 -31.12 36.87 27.66
N ASP A 126 -32.23 37.48 27.23
CA ASP A 126 -32.62 38.90 27.26
C ASP A 126 -32.11 39.90 26.22
N ASP A 127 -33.00 40.14 25.25
CA ASP A 127 -33.79 41.38 25.11
C ASP A 127 -33.05 42.73 25.13
N ALA A 128 -33.04 43.41 23.99
CA ALA A 128 -33.09 44.87 23.93
C ALA A 128 -33.61 45.35 22.56
N PRO A 129 -34.43 46.42 22.53
CA PRO A 129 -35.32 46.80 21.42
C PRO A 129 -34.68 47.52 20.23
#